data_AF-A0A958T593-F1
#
_entry.id   AF-A0A958T593-F1
#
_cell.length_a   1.000
_cell.length_b   1.000
_cell.length_c   1.000
_cell.angle_alpha   90.00
_cell.angle_beta   90.00
_cell.angle_gamma   90.00
#
_symmetry.space_group_name_H-M   'P 1'
#
loop_
_entity.id
_entity.type
_entity.pdbx_description
1 polymer ?
#
loop_
_entity_poly.entity_id
_entity_poly.type
_entity_poly.pdbx_seq_one_letter_code
_entity_poly.pdbx_strand_id
1 'polypeptide(L)'
;PAMAVQEELMGIPSFDTPDFSELFSEEKAVLANLKKVFLMVAGAAVQKYGPDLENHQQLMMAASNILIEIYMAESTLLRTEKNAKRFGENTQKEQIAMAKLYLYNATEIIIKNAKEGIISFAQGDEQRMMLMGLKRFTKYSNMPNVVELRNIISEKVKSENKYCF
;
A
#
# COMPACT_ATOMS: atom_id res chain seq x y z
N PRO A 1 6.13 -16.20 -7.21
CA PRO A 1 5.90 -14.77 -6.89
C PRO A 1 6.62 -14.32 -5.60
N ALA A 2 6.40 -14.98 -4.45
CA ALA A 2 7.09 -14.63 -3.19
C ALA A 2 8.62 -14.82 -3.25
N MET A 3 9.10 -15.88 -3.93
CA MET A 3 10.55 -16.08 -4.16
C MET A 3 11.21 -14.90 -4.90
N ALA A 4 10.54 -14.32 -5.89
CA ALA A 4 11.05 -13.16 -6.61
C ALA A 4 11.17 -11.90 -5.71
N VAL A 5 10.25 -11.74 -4.75
CA VAL A 5 10.34 -10.65 -3.76
C VAL A 5 11.53 -10.87 -2.83
N GLN A 6 11.78 -12.12 -2.42
CA GLN A 6 12.96 -12.47 -1.63
C GLN A 6 14.26 -12.18 -2.39
N GLU A 7 14.34 -12.52 -3.67
CA GLU A 7 15.49 -12.19 -4.53
C GLU A 7 15.67 -10.67 -4.66
N GLU A 8 14.59 -9.90 -4.83
CA GLU A 8 14.65 -8.44 -4.90
C GLU A 8 15.15 -7.77 -3.61
N LEU A 9 14.85 -8.36 -2.45
CA LEU A 9 15.34 -7.91 -1.14
C LEU A 9 16.85 -8.11 -0.98
N MET A 10 17.38 -9.18 -1.57
CA MET A 10 18.82 -9.49 -1.58
C MET A 10 19.58 -8.70 -2.64
N GLY A 11 18.86 -8.18 -3.65
CA GLY A 11 19.42 -7.37 -4.73
C GLY A 11 19.65 -5.91 -4.35
N ILE A 12 20.53 -5.25 -5.10
CA ILE A 12 20.77 -3.81 -4.98
C ILE A 12 19.50 -3.06 -5.44
N PRO A 13 18.98 -2.10 -4.66
CA PRO A 13 17.87 -1.27 -5.11
C PRO A 13 18.21 -0.50 -6.39
N SER A 14 17.29 -0.44 -7.34
CA SER A 14 17.40 0.56 -8.41
C SER A 14 17.20 1.96 -7.81
N PHE A 15 17.98 2.91 -8.28
CA PHE A 15 17.91 4.33 -7.93
C PHE A 15 17.24 5.17 -9.04
N ASP A 16 16.71 4.51 -10.08
CA ASP A 16 16.03 5.19 -11.16
C ASP A 16 14.76 5.84 -10.63
N THR A 17 14.60 7.13 -10.86
CA THR A 17 13.35 7.84 -10.62
C THR A 17 12.37 7.50 -11.74
N PRO A 18 11.25 6.81 -11.45
CA PRO A 18 10.25 6.54 -12.47
C PRO A 18 9.63 7.85 -12.96
N ASP A 19 9.15 7.85 -14.21
CA ASP A 19 8.33 8.96 -14.69
C ASP A 19 6.95 8.91 -14.02
N PHE A 20 6.62 9.99 -13.33
CA PHE A 20 5.34 10.15 -12.63
C PHE A 20 4.43 11.19 -13.29
N SER A 21 4.60 11.43 -14.60
CA SER A 21 3.83 12.39 -15.37
C SER A 21 2.34 12.03 -15.52
N GLU A 22 2.00 10.74 -15.59
CA GLU A 22 0.62 10.29 -15.73
C GLU A 22 -0.14 10.26 -14.41
N LEU A 23 -1.46 10.52 -14.44
CA LEU A 23 -2.33 10.40 -13.28
C LEU A 23 -2.22 9.01 -12.63
N PHE A 24 -1.92 9.00 -11.33
CA PHE A 24 -1.72 7.81 -10.50
C PHE A 24 -0.55 6.91 -10.86
N SER A 25 0.37 7.33 -11.72
CA SER A 25 1.61 6.60 -11.99
C SER A 25 2.39 6.31 -10.71
N GLU A 26 2.56 7.30 -9.83
CA GLU A 26 3.22 7.14 -8.54
C GLU A 26 2.41 6.27 -7.58
N GLU A 27 1.12 6.54 -7.43
CA GLU A 27 0.23 5.76 -6.57
C GLU A 27 0.18 4.27 -6.95
N LYS A 28 0.21 3.96 -8.25
CA LYS A 28 0.29 2.58 -8.77
C LYS A 28 1.64 1.94 -8.48
N ALA A 29 2.74 2.69 -8.56
CA ALA A 29 4.06 2.18 -8.19
C ALA A 29 4.12 1.83 -6.69
N VAL A 30 3.56 2.68 -5.83
CA VAL A 30 3.40 2.37 -4.39
C VAL A 30 2.55 1.13 -4.20
N LEU A 31 1.38 1.04 -4.85
CA LEU A 31 0.50 -0.12 -4.76
C LEU A 31 1.18 -1.43 -5.19
N ALA A 32 2.00 -1.40 -6.24
CA ALA A 32 2.78 -2.55 -6.67
C ALA A 32 3.76 -2.99 -5.59
N ASN A 33 4.40 -2.06 -4.89
CA ASN A 33 5.29 -2.37 -3.78
C ASN A 33 4.53 -2.88 -2.54
N LEU A 34 3.33 -2.37 -2.24
CA LEU A 34 2.50 -2.88 -1.15
C LEU A 34 2.10 -4.36 -1.39
N LYS A 35 1.86 -4.76 -2.64
CA LYS A 35 1.68 -6.18 -3.00
C LYS A 35 2.92 -7.03 -2.71
N LYS A 36 4.12 -6.46 -2.87
CA LYS A 36 5.37 -7.12 -2.45
C LYS A 36 5.46 -7.25 -0.93
N VAL A 37 4.99 -6.27 -0.16
CA VAL A 37 4.89 -6.37 1.32
C VAL A 37 4.01 -7.55 1.71
N PHE A 38 2.83 -7.68 1.10
CA PHE A 38 1.95 -8.84 1.34
C PHE A 38 2.66 -10.16 1.05
N LEU A 39 3.28 -10.29 -0.13
CA LEU A 39 3.99 -11.51 -0.53
C LEU A 39 5.18 -11.81 0.38
N MET A 40 5.90 -10.80 0.87
CA MET A 40 7.01 -10.96 1.80
C MET A 40 6.52 -11.50 3.15
N VAL A 41 5.46 -10.91 3.72
CA VAL A 41 4.91 -11.33 5.02
C VAL A 41 4.23 -12.70 4.93
N ALA A 42 3.29 -12.86 4.01
CA ALA A 42 2.53 -14.10 3.85
C ALA A 42 3.42 -15.24 3.33
N GLY A 43 4.35 -14.96 2.42
CA GLY A 43 5.28 -15.94 1.88
C GLY A 43 6.21 -16.50 2.95
N ALA A 44 6.82 -15.63 3.77
CA ALA A 44 7.68 -16.06 4.86
C ALA A 44 6.89 -16.83 5.95
N ALA A 45 5.66 -16.38 6.26
CA ALA A 45 4.77 -17.09 7.18
C ALA A 45 4.46 -18.52 6.71
N VAL A 46 4.11 -18.70 5.44
CA VAL A 46 3.86 -20.02 4.83
C VAL A 46 5.13 -20.87 4.80
N GLN A 47 6.29 -20.29 4.46
CA GLN A 47 7.56 -21.02 4.46
C GLN A 47 7.94 -21.52 5.86
N LYS A 48 7.65 -20.74 6.90
CA LYS A 48 8.01 -21.06 8.28
C LYS A 48 7.06 -22.06 8.94
N TYR A 49 5.76 -21.86 8.79
CA TYR A 49 4.75 -22.64 9.51
C TYR A 49 4.06 -23.70 8.63
N GLY A 50 4.16 -23.59 7.30
CA GLY A 50 3.57 -24.56 6.38
C GLY A 50 2.09 -24.79 6.66
N PRO A 51 1.63 -26.06 6.73
CA PRO A 51 0.25 -26.40 7.10
C PRO A 51 -0.19 -25.84 8.46
N ASP A 52 0.73 -25.67 9.42
CA ASP A 52 0.40 -25.21 10.78
C ASP A 52 0.09 -23.70 10.84
N LEU A 53 0.25 -22.97 9.73
CA LEU A 53 -0.05 -21.53 9.66
C LEU A 53 -1.47 -21.20 10.12
N GLU A 54 -2.42 -22.12 9.93
CA GLU A 54 -3.81 -21.94 10.38
C GLU A 54 -3.93 -21.79 11.90
N ASN A 55 -2.98 -22.31 12.68
CA ASN A 55 -2.95 -22.15 14.13
C ASN A 55 -2.37 -20.78 14.55
N HIS A 56 -1.75 -20.05 13.62
CA HIS A 56 -1.15 -18.73 13.86
C HIS A 56 -2.11 -17.59 13.45
N GLN A 57 -3.26 -17.53 14.11
CA GLN A 57 -4.37 -16.62 13.78
C GLN A 57 -3.97 -15.14 13.76
N GLN A 58 -3.11 -14.66 14.68
CA GLN A 58 -2.66 -13.26 14.64
C GLN A 58 -1.84 -12.94 13.39
N LEU A 59 -1.02 -13.89 12.92
CA LEU A 59 -0.21 -13.71 11.72
C LEU A 59 -1.09 -13.72 10.46
N MET A 60 -2.08 -14.61 10.42
CA MET A 60 -3.10 -14.59 9.38
C MET A 60 -3.86 -13.27 9.37
N MET A 61 -4.30 -12.78 10.53
CA MET A 61 -5.01 -11.51 10.65
C MET A 61 -4.17 -10.33 10.15
N ALA A 62 -2.87 -10.29 10.47
CA ALA A 62 -1.95 -9.28 9.95
C ALA A 62 -1.85 -9.35 8.41
N ALA A 63 -1.71 -10.55 7.83
CA ALA A 63 -1.68 -10.72 6.38
C ALA A 63 -3.00 -10.34 5.70
N SER A 64 -4.14 -10.71 6.30
CA SER A 64 -5.48 -10.35 5.81
C SER A 64 -5.71 -8.85 5.84
N ASN A 65 -5.33 -8.16 6.91
CA ASN A 65 -5.43 -6.71 7.00
C ASN A 65 -4.62 -6.01 5.90
N ILE A 66 -3.40 -6.48 5.62
CA ILE A 66 -2.59 -5.96 4.52
C ILE A 66 -3.31 -6.15 3.18
N LEU A 67 -3.86 -7.34 2.94
CA LEU A 67 -4.54 -7.66 1.68
C LEU A 67 -5.82 -6.82 1.48
N ILE A 68 -6.58 -6.59 2.55
CA ILE A 68 -7.78 -5.75 2.54
C ILE A 68 -7.41 -4.32 2.13
N GLU A 69 -6.38 -3.74 2.74
CA GLU A 69 -5.95 -2.37 2.43
C GLU A 69 -5.45 -2.23 0.98
N ILE A 70 -4.71 -3.23 0.48
CA ILE A 70 -4.30 -3.27 -0.93
C ILE A 70 -5.53 -3.30 -1.84
N TYR A 71 -6.49 -4.17 -1.56
CA TYR A 71 -7.70 -4.30 -2.37
C TYR A 71 -8.52 -3.00 -2.41
N MET A 72 -8.72 -2.37 -1.25
CA MET A 72 -9.48 -1.14 -1.15
C MET A 72 -8.77 0.05 -1.83
N ALA A 73 -7.45 0.15 -1.65
CA ALA A 73 -6.65 1.19 -2.31
C ALA A 73 -6.64 1.01 -3.83
N GLU A 74 -6.41 -0.22 -4.32
CA GLU A 74 -6.41 -0.54 -5.75
C GLU A 74 -7.77 -0.24 -6.38
N SER A 75 -8.86 -0.70 -5.75
CA SER A 75 -10.22 -0.49 -6.25
C SER A 75 -10.56 1.00 -6.36
N THR A 76 -10.15 1.79 -5.35
CA THR A 76 -10.39 3.23 -5.32
C THR A 76 -9.59 3.97 -6.40
N LEU A 77 -8.31 3.62 -6.57
CA LEU A 77 -7.45 4.20 -7.61
C LEU A 77 -8.00 3.90 -9.01
N LEU A 78 -8.30 2.62 -9.30
CA LEU A 78 -8.77 2.21 -10.63
C LEU A 78 -10.15 2.81 -10.97
N ARG A 79 -11.06 2.88 -9.99
CA ARG A 79 -12.36 3.54 -10.19
C ARG A 79 -12.19 5.03 -10.50
N THR A 80 -11.35 5.71 -9.73
CA THR A 80 -11.11 7.15 -9.90
C THR A 80 -10.43 7.44 -11.22
N GLU A 81 -9.42 6.65 -11.59
CA GLU A 81 -8.73 6.76 -12.88
C GLU A 81 -9.70 6.57 -14.05
N LYS A 82 -10.56 5.55 -13.97
CA LYS A 82 -11.57 5.29 -15.00
C LYS A 82 -12.52 6.48 -15.17
N ASN A 83 -12.97 7.08 -14.07
CA ASN A 83 -13.83 8.27 -14.12
C ASN A 83 -13.09 9.49 -14.65
N ALA A 84 -11.82 9.69 -14.24
CA ALA A 84 -10.99 10.80 -14.72
C ALA A 84 -10.76 10.69 -16.24
N LYS A 85 -10.51 9.49 -16.75
CA LYS A 85 -10.42 9.22 -18.20
C LYS A 85 -11.75 9.47 -18.94
N ARG A 86 -12.89 9.20 -18.29
CA ARG A 86 -14.22 9.35 -18.91
C ARG A 86 -14.76 10.78 -18.89
N PHE A 87 -14.52 11.51 -17.81
CA PHE A 87 -15.16 12.80 -17.54
C PHE A 87 -14.16 13.97 -17.40
N GLY A 88 -12.85 13.68 -17.40
CA GLY A 88 -11.78 14.65 -17.22
C GLY A 88 -11.34 14.78 -15.76
N GLU A 89 -10.04 14.96 -15.54
CA GLU A 89 -9.42 15.00 -14.20
C GLU A 89 -10.00 16.12 -13.32
N ASN A 90 -10.24 17.30 -13.89
CA ASN A 90 -10.81 18.44 -13.17
C ASN A 90 -12.17 18.13 -12.53
N THR A 91 -12.97 17.25 -13.14
CA THR A 91 -14.29 16.85 -12.62
C THR A 91 -14.19 15.82 -11.50
N GLN A 92 -13.03 15.18 -11.35
CA GLN A 92 -12.76 14.12 -10.38
C GLN A 92 -11.75 14.56 -9.31
N LYS A 93 -11.50 15.87 -9.16
CA LYS A 93 -10.44 16.40 -8.26
C LYS A 93 -10.61 15.90 -6.82
N GLU A 94 -11.84 15.80 -6.32
CA GLU A 94 -12.09 15.30 -4.96
C GLU A 94 -11.93 13.79 -4.86
N GLN A 95 -12.36 13.01 -5.86
CA GLN A 95 -12.13 11.56 -5.91
C GLN A 95 -10.63 11.25 -6.01
N ILE A 96 -9.87 12.05 -6.77
CA ILE A 96 -8.42 11.96 -6.85
C ILE A 96 -7.81 12.22 -5.46
N ALA A 97 -8.26 13.27 -4.77
CA ALA A 97 -7.79 13.57 -3.43
C ALA A 97 -8.11 12.43 -2.44
N MET A 98 -9.33 11.87 -2.50
CA MET A 98 -9.74 10.72 -1.69
C MET A 98 -8.88 9.48 -1.96
N ALA A 99 -8.60 9.17 -3.23
CA ALA A 99 -7.80 8.01 -3.61
C ALA A 99 -6.36 8.12 -3.09
N LYS A 100 -5.72 9.29 -3.25
CA LYS A 100 -4.36 9.55 -2.74
C LYS A 100 -4.32 9.48 -1.21
N LEU A 101 -5.30 10.09 -0.53
CA LEU A 101 -5.38 10.09 0.93
C LEU A 101 -5.62 8.66 1.45
N TYR A 102 -6.49 7.89 0.81
CA TYR A 102 -6.75 6.50 1.18
C TYR A 102 -5.49 5.66 1.04
N LEU A 103 -4.78 5.73 -0.10
CA LEU A 103 -3.55 4.96 -0.31
C LEU A 103 -2.48 5.28 0.74
N TYR A 104 -2.32 6.54 1.12
CA TYR A 104 -1.41 6.94 2.19
C TYR A 104 -1.79 6.27 3.52
N ASN A 105 -3.04 6.40 3.95
CA ASN A 105 -3.50 5.79 5.21
C ASN A 105 -3.39 4.25 5.17
N ALA A 106 -3.75 3.64 4.04
CA ALA A 106 -3.61 2.21 3.80
C ALA A 106 -2.14 1.77 3.93
N THR A 107 -1.20 2.57 3.42
CA THR A 107 0.24 2.30 3.56
C THR A 107 0.66 2.29 5.03
N GLU A 108 0.20 3.25 5.83
CA GLU A 108 0.50 3.29 7.28
C GLU A 108 -0.08 2.07 8.02
N ILE A 109 -1.31 1.66 7.69
CA ILE A 109 -1.93 0.45 8.25
C ILE A 109 -1.13 -0.80 7.85
N ILE A 110 -0.71 -0.89 6.58
CA ILE A 110 0.11 -2.00 6.07
C ILE A 110 1.46 -2.04 6.80
N ILE A 111 2.14 -0.91 6.98
CA ILE A 111 3.40 -0.82 7.73
C ILE A 111 3.22 -1.40 9.13
N LYS A 112 2.16 -1.01 9.83
CA LYS A 112 1.87 -1.49 11.18
C LYS A 112 1.69 -3.01 11.20
N ASN A 113 0.78 -3.54 10.39
CA ASN A 113 0.46 -4.98 10.36
C ASN A 113 1.66 -5.82 9.89
N ALA A 114 2.39 -5.36 8.88
CA ALA A 114 3.56 -6.06 8.36
C ALA A 114 4.68 -6.10 9.41
N LYS A 115 4.94 -4.99 10.10
CA LYS A 115 5.92 -4.93 11.18
C LYS A 115 5.55 -5.90 12.31
N GLU A 116 4.29 -5.92 12.73
CA GLU A 116 3.79 -6.84 13.76
C GLU A 116 3.97 -8.30 13.37
N GLY A 117 3.64 -8.66 12.13
CA GLY A 117 3.91 -10.00 11.59
C GLY A 117 5.39 -10.34 11.64
N ILE A 118 6.23 -9.53 10.99
CA ILE A 118 7.69 -9.78 10.85
C ILE A 118 8.36 -9.99 12.21
N ILE A 119 8.09 -9.11 13.18
CA ILE A 119 8.75 -9.21 14.50
C ILE A 119 8.27 -10.42 15.32
N SER A 120 7.11 -10.98 14.99
CA SER A 120 6.52 -12.10 15.70
C SER A 120 7.02 -13.45 15.18
N PHE A 121 7.35 -13.57 13.89
CA PHE A 121 7.80 -14.84 13.32
C PHE A 121 9.27 -14.86 12.90
N ALA A 122 9.95 -13.75 12.63
CA ALA A 122 11.36 -13.73 12.23
C ALA A 122 12.25 -13.22 13.37
N GLN A 123 13.51 -13.66 13.42
CA GLN A 123 14.53 -13.18 14.37
C GLN A 123 15.88 -12.95 13.70
N GLY A 124 16.79 -12.25 14.38
CA GLY A 124 18.16 -12.05 13.91
C GLY A 124 18.24 -11.32 12.56
N ASP A 125 19.10 -11.81 11.68
CA ASP A 125 19.37 -11.15 10.40
C ASP A 125 18.20 -11.26 9.42
N GLU A 126 17.43 -12.36 9.45
CA GLU A 126 16.19 -12.49 8.68
C GLU A 126 15.20 -11.38 9.04
N GLN A 127 14.97 -11.16 10.34
CA GLN A 127 14.06 -10.10 10.79
C GLN A 127 14.53 -8.72 10.34
N ARG A 128 15.83 -8.43 10.50
CA ARG A 128 16.42 -7.13 10.08
C ARG A 128 16.25 -6.91 8.58
N MET A 129 16.51 -7.93 7.77
CA MET A 129 16.34 -7.89 6.33
C MET A 129 14.88 -7.62 5.94
N MET A 130 13.92 -8.33 6.53
CA MET A 130 12.50 -8.12 6.25
C MET A 130 12.03 -6.72 6.67
N LEU A 131 12.51 -6.19 7.80
CA LEU A 131 12.20 -4.83 8.24
C LEU A 131 12.80 -3.76 7.32
N MET A 132 13.99 -3.98 6.75
CA MET A 132 14.55 -3.11 5.71
C MET A 132 13.71 -3.19 4.43
N GLY A 133 13.29 -4.39 4.05
CA GLY A 133 12.37 -4.63 2.94
C GLY A 133 11.06 -3.86 3.08
N LEU A 134 10.46 -3.93 4.27
CA LEU A 134 9.24 -3.18 4.59
C LEU A 134 9.45 -1.68 4.35
N LYS A 135 10.51 -1.09 4.90
CA LYS A 135 10.82 0.33 4.71
C LYS A 135 11.01 0.70 3.23
N ARG A 136 11.66 -0.17 2.45
CA ARG A 136 11.88 0.04 1.01
C ARG A 136 10.57 0.01 0.23
N PHE A 137 9.72 -0.99 0.46
CA PHE A 137 8.48 -1.19 -0.29
C PHE A 137 7.36 -0.22 0.12
N THR A 138 7.45 0.44 1.26
CA THR A 138 6.44 1.43 1.69
C THR A 138 6.89 2.87 1.50
N LYS A 139 8.04 3.10 0.85
CA LYS A 139 8.57 4.43 0.59
C LYS A 139 7.85 5.07 -0.60
N TYR A 140 7.45 6.34 -0.43
CA TYR A 140 7.01 7.22 -1.50
C TYR A 140 8.21 7.95 -2.11
N SER A 141 8.17 8.21 -3.41
CA SER A 141 9.14 9.08 -4.06
C SER A 141 8.85 10.53 -3.68
N ASN A 142 7.58 10.92 -3.74
CA ASN A 142 7.03 12.19 -3.33
C ASN A 142 5.92 11.95 -2.31
N MET A 143 6.09 12.49 -1.10
CA MET A 143 5.06 12.37 -0.07
C MET A 143 3.84 13.22 -0.43
N PRO A 144 2.61 12.68 -0.35
CA PRO A 144 1.41 13.49 -0.54
C PRO A 144 1.23 14.47 0.63
N ASN A 145 0.72 15.67 0.33
CA ASN A 145 0.29 16.61 1.36
C ASN A 145 -1.07 16.18 1.94
N VAL A 146 -1.06 15.32 2.94
CA VAL A 146 -2.27 14.72 3.53
C VAL A 146 -3.22 15.74 4.17
N VAL A 147 -2.73 16.91 4.58
CA VAL A 147 -3.57 17.98 5.13
C VAL A 147 -4.35 18.65 4.01
N GLU A 148 -3.67 18.99 2.92
CA GLU A 148 -4.30 19.58 1.73
C GLU A 148 -5.33 18.64 1.11
N LEU A 149 -5.01 17.34 0.98
CA LEU A 149 -5.96 16.35 0.49
C LEU A 149 -7.23 16.31 1.35
N ARG A 150 -7.09 16.35 2.68
CA ARG A 150 -8.24 16.41 3.59
C ARG A 150 -9.04 17.70 3.41
N ASN A 151 -8.39 18.84 3.26
CA ASN A 151 -9.06 20.13 3.04
C ASN A 151 -9.89 20.14 1.75
N ILE A 152 -9.35 19.61 0.65
CA ILE A 152 -10.08 19.49 -0.63
C ILE A 152 -11.37 18.70 -0.43
N ILE A 153 -11.30 17.56 0.25
CA ILE A 153 -12.45 16.69 0.49
C ILE A 153 -13.44 17.36 1.44
N SER A 154 -12.96 17.96 2.54
CA SER A 154 -13.81 18.55 3.57
C SER A 154 -14.59 19.75 3.05
N GLU A 155 -13.98 20.61 2.24
CA GLU A 155 -14.68 21.76 1.67
C GLU A 155 -15.81 21.31 0.74
N LYS A 156 -15.60 20.25 -0.04
CA LYS A 156 -16.68 19.70 -0.88
C LYS A 156 -17.82 19.13 -0.05
N VAL A 157 -17.52 18.29 0.94
CA VAL A 157 -18.54 17.71 1.82
C VAL A 157 -19.30 18.78 2.60
N LYS A 158 -18.61 19.81 3.10
CA LYS A 158 -19.21 20.94 3.81
C LYS A 158 -20.15 21.74 2.91
N SER A 159 -19.75 21.99 1.66
CA SER A 159 -20.59 22.73 0.71
C SER A 159 -21.88 21.98 0.33
N GLU A 160 -21.81 20.64 0.26
CA GLU A 160 -22.93 19.78 -0.13
C GLU A 160 -23.78 19.29 1.06
N ASN A 161 -23.22 19.36 2.28
CA ASN A 161 -23.82 18.89 3.53
C ASN A 161 -24.31 17.42 3.49
N LYS A 162 -23.64 16.58 2.70
CA LYS A 162 -23.92 15.15 2.52
C LYS A 162 -22.72 14.44 1.88
N TYR A 163 -22.78 13.11 1.82
CA TYR A 163 -21.91 12.36 0.93
C TYR A 163 -22.32 12.60 -0.54
N CYS A 164 -21.41 13.18 -1.33
CA CYS A 164 -21.72 13.78 -2.64
C CYS A 164 -20.87 13.21 -3.80
N PHE A 165 -20.33 12.00 -3.64
CA PHE A 165 -19.39 11.37 -4.57
C PHE A 165 -19.90 10.07 -5.18
#